data_AF-A0A0J8RXE9-F1
#
_entry.id   AF-A0A0J8RXE9-F1
#
_cell.length_a   1.000
_cell.length_b   1.000
_cell.length_c   1.000
_cell.angle_alpha   90.00
_cell.angle_beta   90.00
_cell.angle_gamma   90.00
#
_symmetry.space_group_name_H-M   'P 1'
#
loop_
_entity.id
_entity.type
_entity.pdbx_description
1 polymer ?
#
loop_
_entity_poly.entity_id
_entity_poly.type
_entity_poly.pdbx_seq_one_letter_code
_entity_poly.pdbx_strand_id
1 'polypeptide(L)'
;MPQQRKEARTCLLLWRNTAKGIANLYASGFTTGDTNTPFYNGQFFSAAEDVIVVTVNYRVSIFGFPGAPGQTQNLGLRDQRLAVEWLRDNVKAFGGDPKRITIFGQSSGSLSVDAYAFAYTQDPIVAGLIEHSGTIFSFALNSRELATKHWYNASALVGCGSEGDVLPCMMSKSAVELKAAAASVKPPPNTSVARSQPVFQPVPDGDIVFDDYHSLASQGKFARVPMIVGHTDQESSFYNISAWARGSVLTDAEWAQFVTDVFNCPSMEEADYRNNYHVPVWRYRYFADWDNTRLFPNSAAYHGVDLHMIFGNSQGVTGDPESPAQTQLKKTMQKAWATFAANPWTGLRDLGWPMYRKNANTLIRLGYNNNPVPSFINPATYDADCAVV
;
A
#
# COMPACT_ATOMS: atom_id res chain seq x y z
N MET A 1 1.27 7.90 -44.23
CA MET A 1 1.83 9.14 -43.66
C MET A 1 2.61 8.78 -42.41
N PRO A 2 3.90 9.11 -42.29
CA PRO A 2 4.72 8.69 -41.15
C PRO A 2 4.60 9.65 -39.97
N GLN A 3 4.51 9.07 -38.77
CA GLN A 3 5.03 9.57 -37.49
C GLN A 3 4.34 10.78 -36.82
N GLN A 4 3.38 10.52 -35.92
CA GLN A 4 3.39 11.18 -34.61
C GLN A 4 4.14 10.25 -33.65
N ARG A 5 5.21 10.75 -33.04
CA ARG A 5 5.93 10.05 -31.99
C ARG A 5 4.92 9.74 -30.88
N LYS A 6 4.67 8.46 -30.58
CA LYS A 6 4.08 8.11 -29.29
C LYS A 6 5.08 8.62 -28.25
N GLU A 7 4.66 9.61 -27.48
CA GLU A 7 5.40 10.05 -26.30
C GLU A 7 5.66 8.82 -25.42
N ALA A 8 6.82 8.78 -24.76
CA ALA A 8 7.19 7.61 -23.97
C ALA A 8 6.15 7.36 -22.86
N ARG A 9 5.74 6.10 -22.68
CA ARG A 9 4.66 5.71 -21.76
C ARG A 9 5.10 5.74 -20.31
N THR A 10 4.21 6.17 -19.42
CA THR A 10 4.45 6.14 -17.99
C THR A 10 4.39 4.71 -17.45
N CYS A 11 5.24 4.37 -16.49
CA CYS A 11 5.29 3.03 -15.89
C CYS A 11 4.74 3.07 -14.46
N LEU A 12 3.70 2.28 -14.22
CA LEU A 12 3.10 2.09 -12.91
C LEU A 12 3.54 0.74 -12.36
N LEU A 13 4.40 0.79 -11.35
CA LEU A 13 4.87 -0.41 -10.66
C LEU A 13 4.07 -0.61 -9.38
N LEU A 14 3.47 -1.78 -9.26
CA LEU A 14 2.69 -2.17 -8.10
C LEU A 14 3.43 -3.21 -7.24
N TRP A 15 3.63 -2.88 -5.97
CA TRP A 15 4.22 -3.80 -4.98
C TRP A 15 3.22 -4.85 -4.49
N ARG A 16 3.52 -6.16 -4.68
CA ARG A 16 2.71 -7.26 -4.08
C ARG A 16 3.49 -8.44 -3.50
N ASN A 17 2.89 -8.96 -2.43
CA ASN A 17 3.32 -10.09 -1.61
C ASN A 17 3.10 -11.47 -2.31
N THR A 18 3.72 -12.57 -1.84
CA THR A 18 3.68 -13.96 -2.42
C THR A 18 3.20 -15.09 -1.45
N ALA A 19 2.11 -15.82 -1.75
CA ALA A 19 1.57 -17.10 -1.24
C ALA A 19 0.17 -17.43 -1.85
N LYS A 20 -0.05 -18.68 -2.27
CA LYS A 20 -1.33 -19.20 -2.82
C LYS A 20 -2.43 -19.37 -1.75
N GLY A 21 -3.66 -18.94 -2.04
CA GLY A 21 -4.87 -19.23 -1.25
C GLY A 21 -6.05 -18.30 -1.59
N ILE A 22 -7.29 -18.84 -1.65
CA ILE A 22 -8.53 -18.16 -2.11
C ILE A 22 -9.00 -17.03 -1.17
N ALA A 23 -8.38 -16.84 0.00
CA ALA A 23 -8.77 -15.83 1.00
C ALA A 23 -7.88 -14.57 1.05
N ASN A 24 -7.02 -14.33 0.05
CA ASN A 24 -6.01 -13.26 0.10
C ASN A 24 -6.18 -12.23 -1.02
N LEU A 25 -7.21 -11.37 -0.93
CA LEU A 25 -7.49 -10.33 -1.94
C LEU A 25 -6.78 -8.99 -1.65
N TYR A 26 -6.24 -8.78 -0.45
CA TYR A 26 -5.64 -7.51 -0.02
C TYR A 26 -4.27 -7.72 0.61
N ALA A 27 -3.42 -6.68 0.57
CA ALA A 27 -2.05 -6.75 1.01
C ALA A 27 -1.94 -7.20 2.49
N SER A 28 -1.59 -8.46 2.63
CA SER A 28 -1.55 -9.34 3.81
C SER A 28 -0.65 -8.96 4.99
N GLY A 29 -0.27 -7.68 5.13
CA GLY A 29 0.67 -7.28 6.18
C GLY A 29 2.02 -7.99 6.04
N PHE A 30 2.55 -8.10 4.83
CA PHE A 30 3.83 -8.76 4.54
C PHE A 30 3.88 -10.28 4.74
N THR A 31 2.74 -10.98 4.84
CA THR A 31 2.71 -12.42 5.17
C THR A 31 2.36 -13.35 4.00
N THR A 32 1.47 -12.94 3.09
CA THR A 32 0.91 -13.73 1.97
C THR A 32 0.52 -12.87 0.73
N GLY A 33 0.22 -13.41 -0.45
CA GLY A 33 -0.33 -12.61 -1.58
C GLY A 33 -0.01 -13.18 -2.96
N ASP A 34 -0.54 -12.68 -4.07
CA ASP A 34 -0.05 -13.12 -5.39
C ASP A 34 -0.27 -12.01 -6.42
N THR A 35 0.63 -11.90 -7.39
CA THR A 35 0.41 -11.09 -8.60
C THR A 35 -0.61 -11.73 -9.55
N ASN A 36 -0.79 -13.04 -9.49
CA ASN A 36 -1.68 -13.78 -10.37
C ASN A 36 -3.12 -13.82 -9.86
N THR A 37 -3.78 -12.66 -9.83
CA THR A 37 -5.20 -12.52 -9.48
C THR A 37 -5.94 -11.63 -10.48
N PRO A 38 -7.20 -11.95 -10.84
CA PRO A 38 -8.02 -11.11 -11.71
C PRO A 38 -8.19 -9.67 -11.21
N PHE A 39 -8.03 -9.46 -9.90
CA PHE A 39 -8.20 -8.15 -9.25
C PHE A 39 -7.09 -7.16 -9.62
N TYR A 40 -5.85 -7.62 -9.83
CA TYR A 40 -4.70 -6.77 -10.18
C TYR A 40 -4.31 -6.87 -11.66
N ASN A 41 -5.24 -7.32 -12.49
CA ASN A 41 -5.01 -7.41 -13.92
C ASN A 41 -4.93 -6.00 -14.54
N GLY A 42 -3.69 -5.55 -14.80
CA GLY A 42 -3.40 -4.23 -15.35
C GLY A 42 -3.86 -4.00 -16.80
N GLN A 43 -4.41 -5.02 -17.48
CA GLN A 43 -4.78 -4.92 -18.89
C GLN A 43 -5.84 -3.84 -19.13
N PHE A 44 -6.85 -3.72 -18.25
CA PHE A 44 -7.94 -2.78 -18.48
C PHE A 44 -7.51 -1.35 -18.19
N PHE A 45 -6.63 -1.15 -17.22
CA PHE A 45 -6.05 0.17 -16.98
C PHE A 45 -5.13 0.60 -18.13
N SER A 46 -4.24 -0.30 -18.59
CA SER A 46 -3.35 -0.03 -19.73
C SER A 46 -4.11 0.13 -21.06
N ALA A 47 -5.33 -0.41 -21.17
CA ALA A 47 -6.19 -0.21 -22.32
C ALA A 47 -6.98 1.11 -22.25
N ALA A 48 -7.31 1.57 -21.04
CA ALA A 48 -8.05 2.81 -20.82
C ALA A 48 -7.16 4.05 -20.92
N GLU A 49 -5.90 3.96 -20.49
CA GLU A 49 -4.97 5.08 -20.41
C GLU A 49 -3.59 4.69 -20.97
N ASP A 50 -2.78 5.67 -21.39
CA ASP A 50 -1.45 5.43 -21.98
C ASP A 50 -0.39 5.17 -20.90
N VAL A 51 -0.54 4.04 -20.21
CA VAL A 51 0.33 3.57 -19.13
C VAL A 51 0.81 2.15 -19.38
N ILE A 52 1.99 1.82 -18.86
CA ILE A 52 2.47 0.45 -18.72
C ILE A 52 2.28 0.06 -17.26
N VAL A 53 1.42 -0.93 -17.01
CA VAL A 53 1.24 -1.51 -15.68
C VAL A 53 2.19 -2.68 -15.49
N VAL A 54 3.00 -2.62 -14.45
CA VAL A 54 3.93 -3.67 -14.04
C VAL A 54 3.56 -4.12 -12.63
N THR A 55 3.34 -5.42 -12.46
CA THR A 55 3.13 -6.03 -11.14
C THR A 55 4.34 -6.89 -10.81
N VAL A 56 4.85 -6.77 -9.58
CA VAL A 56 6.04 -7.51 -9.16
C VAL A 56 5.82 -8.23 -7.84
N ASN A 57 6.44 -9.39 -7.77
CA ASN A 57 6.50 -10.21 -6.57
C ASN A 57 7.74 -9.82 -5.76
N TYR A 58 7.59 -9.80 -4.45
CA TYR A 58 8.72 -9.77 -3.51
C TYR A 58 8.58 -10.89 -2.46
N ARG A 59 9.69 -11.23 -1.80
CA ARG A 59 9.67 -12.21 -0.71
C ARG A 59 8.91 -11.68 0.49
N VAL A 60 8.19 -12.57 1.17
CA VAL A 60 7.29 -12.23 2.28
C VAL A 60 7.53 -13.15 3.48
N SER A 61 6.90 -12.83 4.61
CA SER A 61 6.99 -13.58 5.85
C SER A 61 8.47 -13.78 6.23
N ILE A 62 8.81 -14.92 6.83
CA ILE A 62 10.17 -15.27 7.21
C ILE A 62 11.18 -15.24 6.04
N PHE A 63 10.73 -15.34 4.78
CA PHE A 63 11.64 -15.28 3.62
C PHE A 63 12.02 -13.86 3.20
N GLY A 64 11.13 -12.90 3.41
CA GLY A 64 11.36 -11.49 3.10
C GLY A 64 11.84 -10.69 4.30
N PHE A 65 11.41 -11.10 5.49
CA PHE A 65 11.56 -10.36 6.74
C PHE A 65 11.97 -11.30 7.88
N PRO A 66 13.11 -12.00 7.78
CA PRO A 66 13.46 -13.10 8.68
C PRO A 66 13.71 -12.66 10.13
N GLY A 67 14.27 -11.48 10.37
CA GLY A 67 14.74 -11.06 11.69
C GLY A 67 16.03 -11.76 12.14
N ALA A 68 16.77 -12.39 11.23
CA ALA A 68 17.97 -13.16 11.55
C ALA A 68 19.13 -12.24 11.99
N PRO A 69 19.68 -12.38 13.21
CA PRO A 69 20.76 -11.50 13.70
C PRO A 69 22.02 -11.54 12.84
N GLY A 70 22.65 -10.39 12.64
CA GLY A 70 23.89 -10.27 11.86
C GLY A 70 23.73 -10.46 10.34
N GLN A 71 22.51 -10.68 9.86
CA GLN A 71 22.21 -10.83 8.43
C GLN A 71 21.58 -9.56 7.86
N THR A 72 21.61 -9.44 6.53
CA THR A 72 20.88 -8.39 5.82
C THR A 72 19.38 -8.54 6.06
N GLN A 73 18.73 -7.47 6.53
CA GLN A 73 17.29 -7.43 6.80
C GLN A 73 16.50 -6.89 5.61
N ASN A 74 15.16 -6.96 5.74
CA ASN A 74 14.21 -6.32 4.84
C ASN A 74 14.38 -6.75 3.38
N LEU A 75 14.71 -8.03 3.17
CA LEU A 75 14.95 -8.63 1.85
C LEU A 75 13.76 -8.41 0.91
N GLY A 76 12.53 -8.44 1.42
CA GLY A 76 11.33 -8.12 0.65
C GLY A 76 11.36 -6.70 0.08
N LEU A 77 11.72 -5.69 0.88
CA LEU A 77 11.86 -4.29 0.41
C LEU A 77 13.07 -4.11 -0.52
N ARG A 78 14.12 -4.92 -0.36
CA ARG A 78 15.27 -4.92 -1.29
C ARG A 78 14.92 -5.55 -2.64
N ASP A 79 14.10 -6.60 -2.65
CA ASP A 79 13.54 -7.17 -3.88
C ASP A 79 12.73 -6.10 -4.63
N GLN A 80 11.99 -5.28 -3.88
CA GLN A 80 11.27 -4.16 -4.45
C GLN A 80 12.22 -3.14 -5.08
N ARG A 81 13.25 -2.67 -4.35
CA ARG A 81 14.25 -1.76 -4.94
C ARG A 81 14.88 -2.33 -6.22
N LEU A 82 15.22 -3.61 -6.24
CA LEU A 82 15.77 -4.28 -7.42
C LEU A 82 14.79 -4.25 -8.61
N ALA A 83 13.49 -4.40 -8.38
CA ALA A 83 12.49 -4.27 -9.43
C ALA A 83 12.39 -2.84 -10.00
N VAL A 84 12.54 -1.80 -9.16
CA VAL A 84 12.61 -0.41 -9.64
C VAL A 84 13.86 -0.20 -10.51
N GLU A 85 15.01 -0.70 -10.07
CA GLU A 85 16.27 -0.63 -10.83
C GLU A 85 16.16 -1.36 -12.17
N TRP A 86 15.55 -2.56 -12.17
CA TRP A 86 15.28 -3.28 -13.40
C TRP A 86 14.39 -2.48 -14.35
N LEU A 87 13.33 -1.82 -13.86
CA LEU A 87 12.49 -0.98 -14.70
C LEU A 87 13.23 0.23 -15.25
N ARG A 88 14.02 0.93 -14.43
CA ARG A 88 14.88 2.03 -14.89
C ARG A 88 15.74 1.60 -16.08
N ASP A 89 16.30 0.39 -16.01
CA ASP A 89 17.27 -0.09 -17.00
C ASP A 89 16.60 -0.72 -18.24
N ASN A 90 15.38 -1.26 -18.11
CA ASN A 90 14.78 -2.09 -19.15
C ASN A 90 13.46 -1.55 -19.73
N VAL A 91 12.74 -0.67 -19.04
CA VAL A 91 11.34 -0.36 -19.41
C VAL A 91 11.21 0.37 -20.75
N LYS A 92 12.29 1.01 -21.21
CA LYS A 92 12.38 1.60 -22.54
C LYS A 92 12.16 0.57 -23.66
N ALA A 93 12.60 -0.68 -23.48
CA ALA A 93 12.39 -1.75 -24.45
C ALA A 93 10.89 -2.13 -24.60
N PHE A 94 10.08 -1.82 -23.59
CA PHE A 94 8.63 -2.03 -23.58
C PHE A 94 7.84 -0.78 -23.98
N GLY A 95 8.53 0.28 -24.43
CA GLY A 95 7.95 1.57 -24.80
C GLY A 95 7.71 2.54 -23.63
N GLY A 96 8.25 2.22 -22.45
CA GLY A 96 8.14 3.04 -21.25
C GLY A 96 9.21 4.14 -21.17
N ASP A 97 8.95 5.15 -20.34
CA ASP A 97 9.89 6.20 -19.97
C ASP A 97 10.51 5.89 -18.61
N PRO A 98 11.82 5.58 -18.53
CA PRO A 98 12.47 5.30 -17.25
C PRO A 98 12.53 6.53 -16.33
N LYS A 99 12.22 7.74 -16.82
CA LYS A 99 12.11 8.96 -16.00
C LYS A 99 10.70 9.19 -15.45
N ARG A 100 9.71 8.39 -15.87
CA ARG A 100 8.31 8.47 -15.43
C ARG A 100 7.87 7.13 -14.86
N ILE A 101 8.60 6.67 -13.85
CA ILE A 101 8.26 5.50 -13.04
C ILE A 101 7.51 6.00 -11.81
N THR A 102 6.28 5.55 -11.62
CA THR A 102 5.50 5.78 -10.40
C THR A 102 5.31 4.45 -9.70
N ILE A 103 5.64 4.39 -8.42
CA ILE A 103 5.37 3.22 -7.58
C ILE A 103 4.07 3.40 -6.83
N PHE A 104 3.32 2.33 -6.71
CA PHE A 104 1.99 2.29 -6.12
C PHE A 104 1.89 1.08 -5.18
N GLY A 105 1.26 1.29 -4.02
CA GLY A 105 1.01 0.26 -3.03
C GLY A 105 -0.42 0.34 -2.48
N GLN A 106 -0.88 -0.78 -1.92
CA GLN A 106 -2.09 -0.84 -1.12
C GLN A 106 -1.76 -1.47 0.25
N SER A 107 -2.31 -0.93 1.34
CA SER A 107 -2.06 -1.39 2.71
C SER A 107 -0.56 -1.52 3.02
N SER A 108 -0.07 -2.70 3.40
CA SER A 108 1.38 -2.97 3.56
C SER A 108 2.24 -2.67 2.30
N GLY A 109 1.65 -2.71 1.10
CA GLY A 109 2.31 -2.22 -0.10
C GLY A 109 2.55 -0.71 -0.07
N SER A 110 1.61 0.07 0.48
CA SER A 110 1.75 1.53 0.67
C SER A 110 2.81 1.85 1.72
N LEU A 111 2.87 1.08 2.81
CA LEU A 111 4.00 1.16 3.75
C LEU A 111 5.35 0.96 3.06
N SER A 112 5.39 0.07 2.06
CA SER A 112 6.61 -0.17 1.30
C SER A 112 6.96 1.01 0.39
N VAL A 113 5.96 1.68 -0.21
CA VAL A 113 6.13 2.92 -0.97
C VAL A 113 6.70 4.02 -0.08
N ASP A 114 6.16 4.17 1.12
CA ASP A 114 6.58 5.21 2.05
C ASP A 114 7.98 4.93 2.61
N ALA A 115 8.24 3.68 3.05
CA ALA A 115 9.58 3.24 3.47
C ALA A 115 10.62 3.46 2.35
N TYR A 116 10.25 3.24 1.09
CA TYR A 116 11.10 3.55 -0.06
C TYR A 116 11.44 5.05 -0.13
N ALA A 117 10.46 5.92 0.09
CA ALA A 117 10.65 7.37 0.08
C ALA A 117 11.61 7.84 1.20
N PHE A 118 11.58 7.21 2.37
CA PHE A 118 12.51 7.50 3.46
C PHE A 118 13.90 6.88 3.25
N ALA A 119 14.00 5.68 2.66
CA ALA A 119 15.27 5.00 2.43
C ALA A 119 16.08 5.67 1.31
N TYR A 120 15.43 6.00 0.19
CA TYR A 120 16.12 6.41 -1.05
C TYR A 120 15.99 7.92 -1.31
N THR A 121 16.30 8.74 -0.31
CA THR A 121 16.15 10.20 -0.40
C THR A 121 17.02 10.85 -1.47
N GLN A 122 18.24 10.31 -1.69
CA GLN A 122 19.22 10.86 -2.63
C GLN A 122 19.13 10.27 -4.05
N ASP A 123 18.62 9.04 -4.16
CA ASP A 123 18.44 8.34 -5.44
C ASP A 123 17.08 7.63 -5.48
N PRO A 124 15.98 8.38 -5.55
CA PRO A 124 14.66 7.77 -5.52
C PRO A 124 14.35 6.96 -6.77
N ILE A 125 14.99 7.19 -7.93
CA ILE A 125 14.65 6.61 -9.26
C ILE A 125 13.22 6.94 -9.77
N VAL A 126 12.22 6.87 -8.89
CA VAL A 126 10.80 7.08 -9.15
C VAL A 126 10.46 8.56 -9.20
N ALA A 127 9.46 8.90 -10.01
CA ALA A 127 8.95 10.25 -10.22
C ALA A 127 7.66 10.54 -9.44
N GLY A 128 6.95 9.50 -8.98
CA GLY A 128 5.71 9.64 -8.21
C GLY A 128 5.47 8.46 -7.26
N LEU A 129 4.73 8.73 -6.19
CA LEU A 129 4.33 7.76 -5.16
C LEU A 129 2.81 7.72 -5.06
N ILE A 130 2.23 6.53 -4.90
CA ILE A 130 0.79 6.37 -4.66
C ILE A 130 0.54 5.37 -3.53
N GLU A 131 -0.16 5.83 -2.51
CA GLU A 131 -0.42 5.09 -1.27
C GLU A 131 -1.91 4.94 -1.05
N HIS A 132 -2.40 3.70 -1.15
CA HIS A 132 -3.80 3.34 -0.91
C HIS A 132 -3.94 2.65 0.43
N SER A 133 -4.75 3.20 1.32
CA SER A 133 -5.12 2.62 2.61
C SER A 133 -3.92 2.21 3.47
N GLY A 134 -2.91 3.08 3.61
CA GLY A 134 -1.80 2.86 4.55
C GLY A 134 -0.60 3.76 4.27
N THR A 135 0.16 4.07 5.32
CA THR A 135 1.43 4.83 5.31
C THR A 135 2.39 4.20 6.33
N ILE A 136 3.66 4.64 6.41
CA ILE A 136 4.58 4.12 7.44
C ILE A 136 4.10 4.39 8.88
N PHE A 137 3.23 5.39 9.07
CA PHE A 137 2.64 5.75 10.35
C PHE A 137 1.41 4.91 10.73
N SER A 138 0.88 4.10 9.81
CA SER A 138 -0.32 3.29 10.05
C SER A 138 -0.13 2.17 11.07
N PHE A 139 1.10 1.70 11.29
CA PHE A 139 1.36 0.53 12.12
C PHE A 139 2.69 0.61 12.86
N ALA A 140 2.72 0.06 14.07
CA ALA A 140 3.96 -0.17 14.78
C ALA A 140 4.80 -1.27 14.09
N LEU A 141 6.08 -0.96 13.88
CA LEU A 141 7.07 -1.95 13.44
C LEU A 141 7.54 -2.81 14.62
N ASN A 142 7.98 -4.03 14.34
CA ASN A 142 8.66 -4.84 15.36
C ASN A 142 10.02 -4.22 15.67
N SER A 143 10.39 -4.16 16.95
CA SER A 143 11.78 -3.84 17.32
C SER A 143 12.74 -4.92 16.79
N ARG A 144 14.03 -4.57 16.69
CA ARG A 144 15.07 -5.51 16.25
C ARG A 144 15.17 -6.73 17.16
N GLU A 145 15.00 -6.51 18.47
CA GLU A 145 15.01 -7.56 19.50
C GLU A 145 13.81 -8.49 19.34
N LEU A 146 12.63 -7.93 19.09
CA LEU A 146 11.42 -8.71 18.87
C LEU A 146 11.50 -9.54 17.58
N ALA A 147 12.00 -8.95 16.48
CA ALA A 147 12.24 -9.67 15.23
C ALA A 147 13.24 -10.83 15.41
N THR A 148 14.32 -10.59 16.15
CA THR A 148 15.32 -11.61 16.53
C THR A 148 14.68 -12.75 17.32
N LYS A 149 13.82 -12.41 18.29
CA LYS A 149 13.09 -13.41 19.06
C LYS A 149 12.15 -14.24 18.18
N HIS A 150 11.47 -13.61 17.22
CA HIS A 150 10.61 -14.32 16.27
C HIS A 150 11.40 -15.27 15.36
N TRP A 151 12.57 -14.86 14.88
CA TRP A 151 13.50 -15.71 14.13
C TRP A 151 13.87 -16.98 14.92
N TYR A 152 14.33 -16.82 16.15
CA TYR A 152 14.74 -17.95 17.00
C TYR A 152 13.57 -18.85 17.40
N ASN A 153 12.38 -18.29 17.64
CA ASN A 153 11.18 -19.08 17.88
C ASN A 153 10.83 -19.96 16.67
N ALA A 154 10.89 -19.43 15.44
CA ALA A 154 10.67 -20.22 14.23
C ALA A 154 11.77 -21.28 14.03
N SER A 155 13.02 -20.93 14.28
CA SER A 155 14.16 -21.84 14.19
C SER A 155 14.04 -23.03 15.15
N ALA A 156 13.59 -22.79 16.38
CA ALA A 156 13.36 -23.85 17.36
C ALA A 156 12.28 -24.83 16.91
N LEU A 157 11.21 -24.34 16.28
CA LEU A 157 10.10 -25.17 15.79
C LEU A 157 10.49 -26.15 14.67
N VAL A 158 11.58 -25.87 13.94
CA VAL A 158 12.12 -26.77 12.90
C VAL A 158 13.37 -27.54 13.36
N GLY A 159 13.71 -27.48 14.65
CA GLY A 159 14.83 -28.19 15.25
C GLY A 159 16.21 -27.62 14.91
N CYS A 160 16.29 -26.33 14.56
CA CYS A 160 17.57 -25.66 14.26
C CYS A 160 18.20 -24.97 15.48
N GLY A 161 17.51 -24.93 16.62
CA GLY A 161 17.94 -24.26 17.85
C GLY A 161 17.35 -22.87 18.02
N SER A 162 17.61 -22.24 19.17
CA SER A 162 17.00 -20.97 19.60
C SER A 162 18.01 -19.84 19.86
N GLU A 163 19.28 -20.05 19.54
CA GLU A 163 20.36 -19.08 19.74
C GLU A 163 21.55 -19.39 18.82
N GLY A 164 22.49 -18.46 18.69
CA GLY A 164 23.68 -18.63 17.85
C GLY A 164 23.40 -18.52 16.35
N ASP A 165 24.31 -19.05 15.54
CA ASP A 165 24.17 -19.09 14.07
C ASP A 165 23.36 -20.32 13.63
N VAL A 166 22.04 -20.12 13.53
CA VAL A 166 21.08 -21.14 13.09
C VAL A 166 20.77 -21.07 11.59
N LEU A 167 21.35 -20.11 10.86
CA LEU A 167 21.01 -19.86 9.46
C LEU A 167 21.35 -21.05 8.54
N PRO A 168 22.52 -21.71 8.64
CA PRO A 168 22.83 -22.87 7.81
C PRO A 168 21.79 -24.00 7.94
N CYS A 169 21.31 -24.26 9.16
CA CYS A 169 20.25 -25.23 9.39
C CYS A 169 18.91 -24.76 8.82
N MET A 170 18.55 -23.49 9.03
CA MET A 170 17.31 -22.92 8.49
C MET A 170 17.25 -22.99 6.97
N MET A 171 18.38 -22.75 6.30
CA MET A 171 18.50 -22.88 4.83
C MET A 171 18.41 -24.33 4.33
N SER A 172 18.63 -25.33 5.19
CA SER A 172 18.47 -26.74 4.84
C SER A 172 17.02 -27.24 4.95
N LYS A 173 16.10 -26.44 5.51
CA LYS A 173 14.68 -26.79 5.66
C LYS A 173 13.89 -26.47 4.41
N SER A 174 12.81 -27.22 4.19
CA SER A 174 11.91 -26.92 3.08
C SER A 174 11.11 -25.64 3.33
N ALA A 175 10.69 -24.97 2.25
CA ALA A 175 9.83 -23.79 2.35
C ALA A 175 8.48 -24.09 3.04
N VAL A 176 8.00 -25.33 2.98
CA VAL A 176 6.75 -25.75 3.65
C VAL A 176 6.94 -25.78 5.16
N GLU A 177 8.03 -26.39 5.64
CA GLU A 177 8.38 -26.42 7.07
C GLU A 177 8.55 -25.00 7.63
N LEU A 178 9.30 -24.15 6.92
CA LEU A 178 9.54 -22.77 7.35
C LEU A 178 8.26 -21.93 7.38
N LYS A 179 7.34 -22.12 6.43
CA LYS A 179 6.02 -21.47 6.45
C LYS A 179 5.19 -21.92 7.64
N ALA A 180 5.15 -23.22 7.91
CA ALA A 180 4.40 -23.78 9.04
C ALA A 180 4.98 -23.29 10.38
N ALA A 181 6.30 -23.25 10.51
CA ALA A 181 6.98 -22.72 11.68
C ALA A 181 6.70 -21.22 11.87
N ALA A 182 6.82 -20.42 10.81
CA ALA A 182 6.54 -18.99 10.84
C ALA A 182 5.08 -18.69 11.26
N ALA A 183 4.11 -19.44 10.73
CA ALA A 183 2.70 -19.32 11.10
C ALA A 183 2.41 -19.74 12.55
N SER A 184 3.28 -20.56 13.15
CA SER A 184 3.14 -21.05 14.53
C SER A 184 3.78 -20.12 15.57
N VAL A 185 4.59 -19.13 15.14
CA VAL A 185 5.12 -18.11 16.04
C VAL A 185 3.98 -17.19 16.45
N LYS A 186 3.82 -17.00 17.76
CA LYS A 186 2.76 -16.13 18.29
C LYS A 186 3.04 -14.66 17.93
N PRO A 187 2.02 -13.91 17.47
CA PRO A 187 2.15 -12.47 17.28
C PRO A 187 2.47 -11.77 18.61
N PRO A 188 3.06 -10.56 18.56
CA PRO A 188 3.28 -9.77 19.78
C PRO A 188 1.96 -9.46 20.49
N PRO A 189 2.00 -9.06 21.77
CA PRO A 189 0.82 -8.60 22.50
C PRO A 189 0.02 -7.58 21.69
N ASN A 190 -1.29 -7.65 21.83
CA ASN A 190 -2.21 -7.00 20.90
C ASN A 190 -2.04 -5.47 20.92
N THR A 191 -1.62 -4.89 19.79
CA THR A 191 -1.53 -3.44 19.59
C THR A 191 -2.83 -2.84 19.09
N SER A 192 -3.79 -3.67 18.65
CA SER A 192 -5.12 -3.24 18.20
C SER A 192 -6.16 -4.34 18.45
N VAL A 193 -7.32 -3.99 18.99
CA VAL A 193 -8.44 -4.94 19.14
C VAL A 193 -8.98 -5.43 17.78
N ALA A 194 -8.83 -4.62 16.73
CA ALA A 194 -9.31 -4.89 15.37
C ALA A 194 -8.43 -5.85 14.56
N ARG A 195 -7.12 -5.90 14.83
CA ARG A 195 -6.16 -6.67 14.03
C ARG A 195 -4.94 -7.10 14.83
N SER A 196 -4.35 -8.23 14.44
CA SER A 196 -3.04 -8.65 14.93
C SER A 196 -1.90 -7.99 14.15
N GLN A 197 -0.82 -7.64 14.85
CA GLN A 197 0.43 -7.24 14.23
C GLN A 197 1.14 -8.45 13.60
N PRO A 198 1.66 -8.34 12.36
CA PRO A 198 2.40 -9.44 11.73
C PRO A 198 3.71 -9.77 12.47
N VAL A 199 4.00 -11.07 12.58
CA VAL A 199 5.24 -11.58 13.21
C VAL A 199 6.47 -11.24 12.38
N PHE A 200 6.40 -11.51 11.07
CA PHE A 200 7.47 -11.28 10.11
C PHE A 200 7.07 -10.12 9.19
N GLN A 201 7.63 -8.95 9.47
CA GLN A 201 7.35 -7.67 8.80
C GLN A 201 8.64 -6.83 8.77
N PRO A 202 8.68 -5.69 8.06
CA PRO A 202 9.84 -4.81 8.06
C PRO A 202 10.35 -4.52 9.48
N VAL A 203 11.67 -4.52 9.63
CA VAL A 203 12.36 -4.32 10.92
C VAL A 203 13.32 -3.15 10.80
N PRO A 204 13.42 -2.26 11.81
CA PRO A 204 14.41 -1.19 11.82
C PRO A 204 15.83 -1.74 11.67
N ASP A 205 16.44 -1.47 10.52
CA ASP A 205 17.83 -1.81 10.21
C ASP A 205 18.75 -0.58 10.23
N GLY A 206 18.18 0.63 10.21
CA GLY A 206 18.92 1.89 10.15
C GLY A 206 19.46 2.22 8.76
N ASP A 207 19.06 1.44 7.74
CA ASP A 207 19.48 1.58 6.34
C ASP A 207 18.26 1.87 5.45
N ILE A 208 17.33 0.93 5.38
CA ILE A 208 16.11 1.06 4.55
C ILE A 208 14.82 1.09 5.38
N VAL A 209 14.89 0.76 6.66
CA VAL A 209 13.78 0.90 7.61
C VAL A 209 14.30 1.54 8.90
N PHE A 210 13.58 2.56 9.36
CA PHE A 210 13.94 3.38 10.51
C PHE A 210 12.95 3.19 11.66
N ASP A 211 13.33 3.57 12.88
CA ASP A 211 12.48 3.56 14.06
C ASP A 211 11.96 4.96 14.43
N ASP A 212 12.46 6.01 13.79
CA ASP A 212 12.19 7.41 14.09
C ASP A 212 11.47 8.18 12.96
N TYR A 213 10.57 7.51 12.23
CA TYR A 213 9.89 8.10 11.06
C TYR A 213 9.24 9.47 11.30
N HIS A 214 8.59 9.70 12.45
CA HIS A 214 8.02 11.03 12.76
C HIS A 214 9.11 12.11 12.88
N SER A 215 10.28 11.77 13.44
CA SER A 215 11.44 12.66 13.53
C SER A 215 12.02 12.95 12.14
N LEU A 216 12.17 11.93 11.30
CA LEU A 216 12.63 12.09 9.92
C LEU A 216 11.67 12.95 9.10
N ALA A 217 10.37 12.69 9.20
CA ALA A 217 9.33 13.39 8.45
C ALA A 217 9.22 14.86 8.88
N SER A 218 9.21 15.14 10.18
CA SER A 218 9.21 16.52 10.70
C SER A 218 10.44 17.32 10.29
N GLN A 219 11.57 16.67 9.99
CA GLN A 219 12.81 17.28 9.48
C GLN A 219 12.90 17.32 7.94
N GLY A 220 11.90 16.81 7.21
CA GLY A 220 11.92 16.79 5.75
C GLY A 220 12.89 15.76 5.17
N LYS A 221 13.29 14.75 5.95
CA LYS A 221 14.25 13.70 5.57
C LYS A 221 13.55 12.56 4.84
N PHE A 222 13.02 12.89 3.68
CA PHE A 222 12.35 11.97 2.76
C PHE A 222 12.61 12.41 1.31
N ALA A 223 12.41 11.49 0.36
CA ALA A 223 12.54 11.79 -1.05
C ALA A 223 11.53 12.89 -1.47
N ARG A 224 12.00 13.92 -2.17
CA ARG A 224 11.14 15.00 -2.68
C ARG A 224 10.39 14.58 -3.95
N VAL A 225 9.52 13.58 -3.79
CA VAL A 225 8.75 12.96 -4.86
C VAL A 225 7.26 13.23 -4.61
N PRO A 226 6.50 13.74 -5.59
CA PRO A 226 5.07 13.96 -5.43
C PRO A 226 4.28 12.70 -5.09
N MET A 227 3.15 12.86 -4.41
CA MET A 227 2.39 11.74 -3.84
C MET A 227 0.87 11.87 -4.02
N ILE A 228 0.19 10.74 -4.28
CA ILE A 228 -1.22 10.55 -3.94
C ILE A 228 -1.30 9.69 -2.69
N VAL A 229 -2.02 10.13 -1.67
CA VAL A 229 -2.27 9.34 -0.45
C VAL A 229 -3.78 9.33 -0.16
N GLY A 230 -4.32 8.21 0.30
CA GLY A 230 -5.72 8.17 0.67
C GLY A 230 -6.17 6.81 1.13
N HIS A 231 -7.43 6.72 1.53
CA HIS A 231 -8.00 5.51 2.10
C HIS A 231 -9.51 5.44 1.78
N THR A 232 -10.13 4.30 2.05
CA THR A 232 -11.56 4.11 1.85
C THR A 232 -12.35 4.58 3.07
N ASP A 233 -13.63 4.91 2.92
CA ASP A 233 -14.42 5.50 4.00
C ASP A 233 -14.74 4.48 5.11
N GLN A 234 -14.95 3.22 4.73
CA GLN A 234 -15.35 2.13 5.61
C GLN A 234 -14.28 1.02 5.67
N GLU A 235 -13.01 1.40 5.82
CA GLU A 235 -11.85 0.49 5.93
C GLU A 235 -12.14 -0.74 6.81
N SER A 236 -12.82 -0.52 7.94
CA SER A 236 -13.17 -1.53 8.94
C SER A 236 -14.01 -2.70 8.41
N SER A 237 -14.81 -2.54 7.35
CA SER A 237 -15.70 -3.60 6.86
C SER A 237 -14.96 -4.87 6.46
N PHE A 238 -13.76 -4.76 5.87
CA PHE A 238 -12.92 -5.92 5.58
C PHE A 238 -12.40 -6.57 6.87
N TYR A 239 -11.96 -5.75 7.83
CA TYR A 239 -11.44 -6.22 9.10
C TYR A 239 -12.52 -6.84 9.99
N ASN A 240 -13.78 -6.45 9.85
CA ASN A 240 -14.92 -7.05 10.54
C ASN A 240 -15.00 -8.56 10.28
N ILE A 241 -14.84 -8.97 9.01
CA ILE A 241 -14.81 -10.40 8.63
C ILE A 241 -13.67 -11.12 9.38
N SER A 242 -12.48 -10.51 9.43
CA SER A 242 -11.31 -11.10 10.08
C SER A 242 -11.41 -11.14 11.60
N ALA A 243 -12.07 -10.16 12.22
CA ALA A 243 -12.32 -10.12 13.66
C ALA A 243 -13.37 -11.17 14.04
N TRP A 244 -14.46 -11.24 13.28
CA TRP A 244 -15.51 -12.23 13.46
C TRP A 244 -14.98 -13.67 13.33
N ALA A 245 -14.14 -13.94 12.32
CA ALA A 245 -13.49 -15.24 12.13
C ALA A 245 -12.58 -15.65 13.31
N ARG A 246 -12.09 -14.68 14.10
CA ARG A 246 -11.30 -14.89 15.33
C ARG A 246 -12.17 -14.90 16.60
N GLY A 247 -13.50 -14.85 16.47
CA GLY A 247 -14.44 -14.78 17.60
C GLY A 247 -14.44 -13.43 18.34
N SER A 248 -13.92 -12.37 17.72
CA SER A 248 -13.94 -11.01 18.27
C SER A 248 -15.07 -10.20 17.63
N VAL A 249 -15.91 -9.57 18.47
CA VAL A 249 -16.95 -8.64 18.03
C VAL A 249 -16.65 -7.30 18.66
N LEU A 250 -16.38 -6.30 17.83
CA LEU A 250 -16.07 -4.94 18.26
C LEU A 250 -17.29 -4.03 18.08
N THR A 251 -17.36 -3.01 18.91
CA THR A 251 -18.35 -1.93 18.84
C THR A 251 -18.07 -0.98 17.68
N ASP A 252 -19.08 -0.24 17.25
CA ASP A 252 -18.92 0.79 16.21
C ASP A 252 -17.88 1.85 16.59
N ALA A 253 -17.78 2.20 17.88
CA ALA A 253 -16.79 3.13 18.39
C ALA A 253 -15.36 2.57 18.26
N GLU A 254 -15.14 1.29 18.58
CA GLU A 254 -13.84 0.64 18.39
C GLU A 254 -13.46 0.55 16.92
N TRP A 255 -14.42 0.30 16.02
CA TRP A 255 -14.16 0.33 14.57
C TRP A 255 -13.85 1.73 14.07
N ALA A 256 -14.60 2.75 14.51
CA ALA A 256 -14.33 4.13 14.16
C ALA A 256 -12.92 4.56 14.61
N GLN A 257 -12.56 4.26 15.86
CA GLN A 257 -11.22 4.53 16.39
C GLN A 257 -10.13 3.81 15.58
N PHE A 258 -10.35 2.55 15.23
CA PHE A 258 -9.44 1.80 14.36
C PHE A 258 -9.23 2.47 13.00
N VAL A 259 -10.31 2.95 12.35
CA VAL A 259 -10.18 3.66 11.07
C VAL A 259 -9.41 4.98 11.24
N THR A 260 -9.68 5.70 12.32
CA THR A 260 -8.99 6.94 12.68
C THR A 260 -7.49 6.71 12.86
N ASP A 261 -7.11 5.77 13.71
CA ASP A 261 -5.72 5.52 14.11
C ASP A 261 -4.87 4.90 13.01
N VAL A 262 -5.46 4.05 12.16
CA VAL A 262 -4.71 3.24 11.20
C VAL A 262 -4.70 3.84 9.80
N PHE A 263 -5.75 4.55 9.41
CA PHE A 263 -5.90 5.02 8.03
C PHE A 263 -6.02 6.54 7.94
N ASN A 264 -6.96 7.14 8.66
CA ASN A 264 -7.29 8.55 8.49
C ASN A 264 -6.16 9.47 8.98
N CYS A 265 -5.75 9.35 10.25
CA CYS A 265 -4.71 10.20 10.82
C CYS A 265 -3.33 9.94 10.19
N PRO A 266 -2.89 8.68 9.97
CA PRO A 266 -1.66 8.42 9.25
C PRO A 266 -1.62 9.01 7.83
N SER A 267 -2.73 8.98 7.09
CA SER A 267 -2.82 9.62 5.75
C SER A 267 -2.82 11.15 5.84
N MET A 268 -3.37 11.72 6.91
CA MET A 268 -3.34 13.15 7.19
C MET A 268 -1.91 13.61 7.52
N GLU A 269 -1.23 12.90 8.43
CA GLU A 269 0.13 13.20 8.85
C GLU A 269 1.10 13.18 7.66
N GLU A 270 1.04 12.13 6.84
CA GLU A 270 1.88 12.01 5.66
C GLU A 270 1.63 13.19 4.68
N ALA A 271 0.36 13.55 4.45
CA ALA A 271 0.04 14.71 3.62
C ALA A 271 0.52 16.04 4.22
N ASP A 272 0.41 16.22 5.55
CA ASP A 272 0.90 17.40 6.26
C ASP A 272 2.43 17.51 6.16
N TYR A 273 3.19 16.42 6.35
CA TYR A 273 4.64 16.41 6.20
C TYR A 273 5.07 16.79 4.78
N ARG A 274 4.48 16.19 3.75
CA ARG A 274 4.82 16.52 2.35
C ARG A 274 4.48 17.98 2.03
N ASN A 275 3.30 18.45 2.44
CA ASN A 275 2.88 19.83 2.21
C ASN A 275 3.76 20.87 2.95
N ASN A 276 4.17 20.60 4.19
CA ASN A 276 5.04 21.49 4.98
C ASN A 276 6.42 21.71 4.32
N TYR A 277 6.88 20.74 3.53
CA TYR A 277 8.12 20.82 2.76
C TYR A 277 7.90 21.16 1.28
N HIS A 278 6.71 21.64 0.92
CA HIS A 278 6.34 22.04 -0.45
C HIS A 278 6.48 20.92 -1.49
N VAL A 279 6.36 19.66 -1.08
CA VAL A 279 6.28 18.52 -1.98
C VAL A 279 4.80 18.34 -2.37
N PRO A 280 4.45 18.33 -3.67
CA PRO A 280 3.07 18.19 -4.10
C PRO A 280 2.45 16.88 -3.59
N VAL A 281 1.31 17.00 -2.92
CA VAL A 281 0.54 15.87 -2.41
C VAL A 281 -0.95 16.08 -2.69
N TRP A 282 -1.63 15.01 -3.07
CA TRP A 282 -3.09 14.96 -3.22
C TRP A 282 -3.64 13.91 -2.27
N ARG A 283 -4.56 14.33 -1.40
CA ARG A 283 -5.21 13.45 -0.45
C ARG A 283 -6.63 13.12 -0.90
N TYR A 284 -6.98 11.84 -0.93
CA TYR A 284 -8.33 11.39 -1.27
C TYR A 284 -8.96 10.54 -0.16
N ARG A 285 -10.30 10.48 -0.18
CA ARG A 285 -11.09 9.50 0.58
C ARG A 285 -12.16 8.92 -0.35
N TYR A 286 -12.24 7.60 -0.41
CA TYR A 286 -13.14 6.87 -1.32
C TYR A 286 -14.41 6.40 -0.60
N PHE A 287 -15.58 6.80 -1.09
CA PHE A 287 -16.88 6.60 -0.42
C PHE A 287 -17.83 5.66 -1.18
N ALA A 288 -17.50 5.29 -2.42
CA ALA A 288 -18.47 4.63 -3.28
C ALA A 288 -18.80 3.22 -2.75
N ASP A 289 -20.09 2.94 -2.72
CA ASP A 289 -20.70 1.68 -2.30
C ASP A 289 -21.48 1.09 -3.49
N TRP A 290 -20.76 0.33 -4.33
CA TRP A 290 -21.34 -0.32 -5.50
C TRP A 290 -21.80 -1.73 -5.17
N ASP A 291 -23.04 -2.06 -5.53
CA ASP A 291 -23.67 -3.36 -5.27
C ASP A 291 -22.78 -4.54 -5.68
N ASN A 292 -22.19 -4.48 -6.88
CA ASN A 292 -21.40 -5.57 -7.43
C ASN A 292 -20.06 -5.81 -6.72
N THR A 293 -19.58 -4.88 -5.89
CA THR A 293 -18.30 -5.01 -5.20
C THR A 293 -18.42 -5.26 -3.70
N ARG A 294 -19.64 -5.20 -3.12
CA ARG A 294 -19.86 -5.41 -1.69
C ARG A 294 -19.41 -6.81 -1.25
N LEU A 295 -18.75 -6.90 -0.09
CA LEU A 295 -18.43 -8.17 0.57
C LEU A 295 -19.65 -8.78 1.27
N PHE A 296 -20.49 -7.93 1.84
CA PHE A 296 -21.74 -8.25 2.52
C PHE A 296 -22.63 -6.99 2.52
N PRO A 297 -23.95 -7.10 2.81
CA PRO A 297 -24.82 -5.94 2.90
C PRO A 297 -24.23 -4.88 3.85
N ASN A 298 -24.14 -3.62 3.38
CA ASN A 298 -23.54 -2.50 4.10
C ASN A 298 -22.01 -2.55 4.30
N SER A 299 -21.28 -3.43 3.61
CA SER A 299 -19.80 -3.41 3.62
C SER A 299 -19.22 -2.11 3.04
N ALA A 300 -19.97 -1.41 2.19
CA ALA A 300 -19.65 -0.08 1.66
C ALA A 300 -18.23 0.02 1.08
N ALA A 301 -17.58 1.18 1.26
CA ALA A 301 -16.23 1.45 0.81
C ALA A 301 -15.17 0.75 1.69
N TYR A 302 -15.08 -0.57 1.65
CA TYR A 302 -14.17 -1.36 2.47
C TYR A 302 -12.71 -1.32 2.01
N HIS A 303 -11.78 -1.77 2.86
CA HIS A 303 -10.34 -1.78 2.60
C HIS A 303 -9.96 -2.33 1.22
N GLY A 304 -9.39 -1.47 0.37
CA GLY A 304 -8.87 -1.80 -0.95
C GLY A 304 -9.91 -1.93 -2.07
N VAL A 305 -11.20 -1.67 -1.81
CA VAL A 305 -12.25 -1.75 -2.85
C VAL A 305 -12.07 -0.72 -3.97
N ASP A 306 -11.45 0.42 -3.66
CA ASP A 306 -11.15 1.51 -4.59
C ASP A 306 -10.24 1.07 -5.75
N LEU A 307 -9.44 0.02 -5.54
CA LEU A 307 -8.61 -0.58 -6.59
C LEU A 307 -9.42 -1.17 -7.75
N HIS A 308 -10.68 -1.55 -7.54
CA HIS A 308 -11.56 -1.92 -8.64
C HIS A 308 -11.73 -0.77 -9.65
N MET A 309 -11.69 0.49 -9.18
CA MET A 309 -11.81 1.66 -10.04
C MET A 309 -10.50 1.96 -10.78
N ILE A 310 -9.36 1.51 -10.27
CA ILE A 310 -8.05 1.69 -10.93
C ILE A 310 -7.81 0.57 -11.94
N PHE A 311 -7.91 -0.68 -11.51
CA PHE A 311 -7.69 -1.84 -12.37
C PHE A 311 -8.84 -2.09 -13.34
N GLY A 312 -10.04 -1.63 -13.04
CA GLY A 312 -11.17 -1.59 -13.97
C GLY A 312 -11.77 -2.93 -14.37
N ASN A 313 -11.58 -3.97 -13.53
CA ASN A 313 -12.05 -5.34 -13.76
C ASN A 313 -13.04 -5.83 -12.68
N SER A 314 -13.87 -4.95 -12.10
CA SER A 314 -14.80 -5.41 -11.04
C SER A 314 -15.74 -6.50 -11.55
N GLN A 315 -16.34 -6.33 -12.73
CA GLN A 315 -17.20 -7.36 -13.32
C GLN A 315 -16.50 -8.71 -13.53
N GLY A 316 -15.24 -8.71 -13.98
CA GLY A 316 -14.49 -9.96 -14.16
C GLY A 316 -14.07 -10.63 -12.84
N VAL A 317 -14.01 -9.87 -11.74
CA VAL A 317 -13.75 -10.38 -10.39
C VAL A 317 -15.01 -10.88 -9.72
N THR A 318 -16.12 -10.15 -9.85
CA THR A 318 -17.32 -10.37 -9.04
C THR A 318 -18.39 -11.16 -9.80
N GLY A 319 -18.33 -11.19 -11.13
CA GLY A 319 -19.33 -11.80 -12.01
C GLY A 319 -20.51 -10.87 -12.33
N ASP A 320 -20.66 -9.77 -11.59
CA ASP A 320 -21.79 -8.85 -11.70
C ASP A 320 -21.43 -7.57 -12.47
N PRO A 321 -22.32 -7.07 -13.34
CA PRO A 321 -22.05 -5.91 -14.18
C PRO A 321 -21.84 -4.64 -13.35
N GLU A 322 -21.02 -3.74 -13.89
CA GLU A 322 -20.88 -2.40 -13.32
C GLU A 322 -22.12 -1.54 -13.58
N SER A 323 -22.49 -0.70 -12.62
CA SER A 323 -23.49 0.34 -12.85
C SER A 323 -22.93 1.47 -13.75
N PRO A 324 -23.77 2.25 -14.45
CA PRO A 324 -23.30 3.39 -15.24
C PRO A 324 -22.49 4.42 -14.44
N ALA A 325 -22.91 4.70 -13.20
CA ALA A 325 -22.20 5.60 -12.30
C ALA A 325 -20.83 5.02 -11.89
N GLN A 326 -20.75 3.73 -11.57
CA GLN A 326 -19.49 3.06 -11.29
C GLN A 326 -18.52 3.14 -12.47
N THR A 327 -19.00 2.86 -13.69
CA THR A 327 -18.16 2.97 -14.90
C THR A 327 -17.68 4.40 -15.12
N GLN A 328 -18.48 5.42 -14.80
CA GLN A 328 -18.06 6.81 -14.88
C GLN A 328 -16.99 7.15 -13.83
N LEU A 329 -17.16 6.72 -12.57
CA LEU A 329 -16.15 6.93 -11.53
C LEU A 329 -14.83 6.22 -11.86
N LYS A 330 -14.91 4.98 -12.37
CA LYS A 330 -13.76 4.21 -12.87
C LYS A 330 -12.95 5.02 -13.87
N LYS A 331 -13.60 5.57 -14.91
CA LYS A 331 -12.94 6.40 -15.92
C LYS A 331 -12.26 7.63 -15.29
N THR A 332 -12.95 8.31 -14.37
CA THR A 332 -12.40 9.46 -13.66
C THR A 332 -11.14 9.09 -12.86
N MET A 333 -11.16 7.99 -12.13
CA MET A 333 -10.04 7.54 -11.30
C MET A 333 -8.87 7.02 -12.17
N GLN A 334 -9.12 6.20 -13.19
CA GLN A 334 -8.08 5.78 -14.13
C GLN A 334 -7.40 6.99 -14.78
N LYS A 335 -8.19 7.97 -15.22
CA LYS A 335 -7.65 9.20 -15.79
C LYS A 335 -6.78 9.96 -14.82
N ALA A 336 -7.23 10.15 -13.59
CA ALA A 336 -6.47 10.87 -12.56
C ALA A 336 -5.14 10.16 -12.24
N TRP A 337 -5.16 8.84 -12.02
CA TRP A 337 -3.94 8.08 -11.71
C TRP A 337 -2.94 8.08 -12.87
N ALA A 338 -3.42 7.92 -14.11
CA ALA A 338 -2.55 8.00 -15.28
C ALA A 338 -1.99 9.42 -15.48
N THR A 339 -2.81 10.45 -15.25
CA THR A 339 -2.40 11.86 -15.35
C THR A 339 -1.35 12.21 -14.30
N PHE A 340 -1.55 11.77 -13.05
CA PHE A 340 -0.55 11.90 -12.00
C PHE A 340 0.74 11.19 -12.39
N ALA A 341 0.67 9.93 -12.81
CA ALA A 341 1.88 9.18 -13.11
C ALA A 341 2.65 9.81 -14.31
N ALA A 342 1.95 10.38 -15.29
CA ALA A 342 2.57 11.07 -16.43
C ALA A 342 3.21 12.41 -16.06
N ASN A 343 2.64 13.15 -15.11
CA ASN A 343 3.18 14.39 -14.59
C ASN A 343 2.84 14.54 -13.10
N PRO A 344 3.65 13.96 -12.20
CA PRO A 344 3.33 13.94 -10.76
C PRO A 344 3.31 15.32 -10.10
N TRP A 345 3.98 16.31 -10.70
CA TRP A 345 4.12 17.65 -10.12
C TRP A 345 2.92 18.55 -10.33
N THR A 346 2.30 18.51 -11.51
CA THR A 346 1.17 19.40 -11.84
C THR A 346 -0.03 18.71 -12.46
N GLY A 347 0.11 17.46 -12.93
CA GLY A 347 -0.90 16.81 -13.77
C GLY A 347 -2.29 16.79 -13.14
N LEU A 348 -2.39 16.46 -11.85
CA LEU A 348 -3.68 16.45 -11.15
C LEU A 348 -4.25 17.86 -10.94
N ARG A 349 -3.41 18.86 -10.66
CA ARG A 349 -3.85 20.26 -10.58
C ARG A 349 -4.41 20.72 -11.93
N ASP A 350 -3.74 20.36 -13.01
CA ASP A 350 -4.15 20.73 -14.37
C ASP A 350 -5.44 19.96 -14.79
N LEU A 351 -5.72 18.81 -14.16
CA LEU A 351 -7.00 18.08 -14.22
C LEU A 351 -8.10 18.72 -13.33
N GLY A 352 -7.78 19.77 -12.58
CA GLY A 352 -8.70 20.44 -11.66
C GLY A 352 -8.77 19.84 -10.26
N TRP A 353 -7.87 18.92 -9.90
CA TRP A 353 -7.79 18.36 -8.55
C TRP A 353 -6.90 19.23 -7.66
N PRO A 354 -7.44 19.79 -6.57
CA PRO A 354 -6.69 20.67 -5.70
C PRO A 354 -5.57 19.90 -4.99
N MET A 355 -4.37 20.46 -5.00
CA MET A 355 -3.27 19.99 -4.14
C MET A 355 -3.68 20.17 -2.67
N TYR A 356 -3.32 19.20 -1.83
CA TYR A 356 -3.73 19.17 -0.44
C TYR A 356 -3.27 20.43 0.32
N ARG A 357 -4.19 21.01 1.09
CA ARG A 357 -3.97 22.08 2.07
C ARG A 357 -4.95 21.89 3.21
N LYS A 358 -4.44 21.79 4.44
CA LYS A 358 -5.23 21.58 5.66
C LYS A 358 -6.42 22.55 5.81
N ASN A 359 -6.26 23.81 5.41
CA ASN A 359 -7.24 24.89 5.61
C ASN A 359 -8.01 25.29 4.34
N ALA A 360 -8.12 24.42 3.34
CA ALA A 360 -8.88 24.69 2.12
C ALA A 360 -9.64 23.45 1.65
N ASN A 361 -10.57 23.62 0.70
CA ASN A 361 -11.34 22.49 0.15
C ASN A 361 -10.46 21.66 -0.79
N THR A 362 -9.63 20.78 -0.22
CA THR A 362 -8.62 20.02 -0.96
C THR A 362 -8.66 18.51 -0.73
N LEU A 363 -9.43 18.03 0.25
CA LEU A 363 -9.66 16.59 0.38
C LEU A 363 -10.60 16.15 -0.75
N ILE A 364 -10.11 15.24 -1.59
CA ILE A 364 -10.85 14.74 -2.75
C ILE A 364 -11.75 13.60 -2.29
N ARG A 365 -13.07 13.81 -2.33
CA ARG A 365 -14.05 12.76 -2.10
C ARG A 365 -14.41 12.09 -3.41
N LEU A 366 -14.13 10.80 -3.51
CA LEU A 366 -14.42 9.98 -4.69
C LEU A 366 -15.63 9.10 -4.40
N GLY A 367 -16.67 9.14 -5.23
CA GLY A 367 -17.86 8.30 -5.05
C GLY A 367 -18.77 8.68 -3.88
N TYR A 368 -18.69 9.92 -3.38
CA TYR A 368 -19.52 10.37 -2.27
C TYR A 368 -21.02 10.30 -2.64
N ASN A 369 -21.81 9.61 -1.82
CA ASN A 369 -23.21 9.26 -2.12
C ASN A 369 -23.38 8.55 -3.49
N ASN A 370 -22.42 7.71 -3.87
CA ASN A 370 -22.36 7.04 -5.18
C ASN A 370 -22.37 8.00 -6.39
N ASN A 371 -22.03 9.27 -6.18
CA ASN A 371 -21.86 10.22 -7.25
C ASN A 371 -20.50 10.01 -7.93
N PRO A 372 -20.45 9.81 -9.27
CA PRO A 372 -19.20 9.57 -9.97
C PRO A 372 -18.33 10.82 -10.17
N VAL A 373 -18.86 12.01 -9.85
CA VAL A 373 -18.13 13.27 -9.95
C VAL A 373 -17.37 13.53 -8.64
N PRO A 374 -16.04 13.73 -8.69
CA PRO A 374 -15.27 14.11 -7.51
C PRO A 374 -15.79 15.39 -6.88
N SER A 375 -15.81 15.45 -5.56
CA SER A 375 -16.08 16.69 -4.83
C SER A 375 -14.92 17.00 -3.88
N PHE A 376 -14.77 18.27 -3.51
CA PHE A 376 -13.67 18.73 -2.69
C PHE A 376 -14.20 19.36 -1.41
N ILE A 377 -13.60 19.01 -0.28
CA ILE A 377 -14.00 19.48 1.05
C ILE A 377 -12.78 19.78 1.90
N ASN A 378 -12.98 20.58 2.94
CA ASN A 378 -11.93 20.86 3.91
C ASN A 378 -11.53 19.55 4.64
N PRO A 379 -10.23 19.18 4.65
CA PRO A 379 -9.74 18.01 5.38
C PRO A 379 -10.18 17.96 6.85
N ALA A 380 -10.28 19.12 7.52
CA ALA A 380 -10.73 19.23 8.91
C ALA A 380 -12.11 18.61 9.18
N THR A 381 -12.95 18.40 8.16
CA THR A 381 -14.22 17.66 8.30
C THR A 381 -14.02 16.22 8.75
N TYR A 382 -12.90 15.59 8.38
CA TYR A 382 -12.60 14.19 8.73
C TYR A 382 -11.40 14.06 9.67
N ASP A 383 -10.61 15.12 9.85
CA ASP A 383 -9.38 15.09 10.66
C ASP A 383 -9.60 15.59 12.10
N ALA A 384 -10.83 15.92 12.49
CA ALA A 384 -11.14 16.51 13.80
C ALA A 384 -10.70 15.65 14.99
N ASP A 385 -10.73 14.32 14.82
CA ASP A 385 -10.35 13.35 15.85
C ASP A 385 -8.86 12.97 15.79
N CYS A 386 -8.11 13.52 14.83
CA CYS A 386 -6.68 13.31 14.75
C CYS A 386 -5.93 14.27 15.67
N ALA A 387 -4.92 13.74 16.38
CA ALA A 387 -4.00 14.58 17.12
C ALA A 387 -3.32 15.58 16.17
N VAL A 388 -3.13 16.82 16.64
CA VAL A 388 -2.33 17.80 15.89
C VAL A 388 -0.87 17.38 16.02
N VAL A 389 -0.24 17.02 14.91
CA VAL A 389 1.19 16.71 14.82
C VAL A 389 2.01 17.97 14.56
#